data_AF-A0A3S8U6W4-F1
#
_entry.id   AF-A0A3S8U6W4-F1
#
_cell.length_a   1.000
_cell.length_b   1.000
_cell.length_c   1.000
_cell.angle_alpha   90.00
_cell.angle_beta   90.00
_cell.angle_gamma   90.00
#
_symmetry.space_group_name_H-M   'P 1'
#
loop_
_entity.id
_entity.type
_entity.pdbx_description
1 polymer ?
#
loop_
_entity_poly.entity_id
_entity_poly.type
_entity_poly.pdbx_seq_one_letter_code
_entity_poly.pdbx_strand_id
1 'polypeptide(L)'
;MIDWKRVEDLRAEIGRDGFAEVADMFLEEADQAVKVLLAGLPADEVEGQLHFLKGSALNLGLADLAAICQDGERKAAAGYGALVDVGRVSAVYHSSRALLLRRLATEAAA
;
A
#
# COMPACT_ATOMS: atom_id res chain seq x y z
N MET A 1 -6.43 8.76 -2.95
CA MET A 1 -5.84 9.35 -4.14
C MET A 1 -4.59 8.58 -4.46
N ILE A 2 -4.36 8.31 -5.75
CA ILE A 2 -3.15 7.67 -6.25
C ILE A 2 -2.30 8.77 -6.87
N ASP A 3 -1.02 8.81 -6.51
CA ASP A 3 0.00 9.60 -7.19
C ASP A 3 0.35 8.93 -8.51
N TRP A 4 -0.43 9.25 -9.54
CA TRP A 4 -0.24 8.72 -10.88
C TRP A 4 1.07 9.15 -11.50
N LYS A 5 1.65 10.29 -11.09
CA LYS A 5 2.96 10.70 -11.57
C LYS A 5 4.02 9.71 -11.10
N ARG A 6 3.98 9.29 -9.83
CA ARG A 6 4.88 8.25 -9.31
C ARG A 6 4.73 6.92 -10.07
N VAL A 7 3.50 6.53 -10.39
CA VAL A 7 3.22 5.31 -11.18
C VAL A 7 3.87 5.39 -12.57
N GLU A 8 3.72 6.52 -13.26
CA GLU A 8 4.32 6.73 -14.58
C GLU A 8 5.85 6.82 -14.53
N ASP A 9 6.40 7.51 -13.53
CA ASP A 9 7.84 7.61 -13.32
C ASP A 9 8.43 6.21 -13.08
N LEU A 10 7.81 5.39 -12.22
CA LEU A 10 8.21 4.00 -11.98
C LEU A 10 8.14 3.14 -13.25
N ARG A 11 7.08 3.31 -14.05
CA ARG A 11 6.93 2.61 -15.33
C ARG A 11 7.99 3.02 -16.35
N ALA A 12 8.37 4.30 -16.37
CA ALA A 12 9.42 4.80 -17.25
C ALA A 12 10.81 4.29 -16.84
N GLU A 13 11.07 4.14 -15.54
CA GLU A 13 12.32 3.61 -14.99
C GLU A 13 12.52 2.13 -15.30
N ILE A 14 11.46 1.31 -15.17
CA ILE A 14 11.54 -0.16 -15.29
C ILE A 14 11.24 -0.63 -16.72
N GLY A 15 10.50 0.15 -17.49
CA GLY A 15 9.91 -0.27 -18.77
C GLY A 15 8.57 -0.98 -18.57
N ARG A 16 7.77 -1.05 -19.65
CA ARG A 16 6.38 -1.55 -19.60
C ARG A 16 6.29 -3.00 -19.11
N ASP A 17 7.16 -3.88 -19.62
CA ASP A 17 7.10 -5.31 -19.32
C ASP A 17 7.52 -5.59 -17.87
N GLY A 18 8.59 -4.95 -17.39
CA GLY A 18 9.04 -5.13 -16.00
C GLY A 18 8.16 -4.42 -14.97
N PHE A 19 7.45 -3.35 -15.36
CA PHE A 19 6.55 -2.64 -14.44
C PHE A 19 5.42 -3.54 -13.95
N ALA A 20 4.84 -4.38 -14.81
CA ALA A 20 3.74 -5.27 -14.41
C ALA A 20 4.19 -6.26 -13.33
N GLU A 21 5.36 -6.88 -13.50
CA GLU A 21 5.94 -7.82 -12.53
C GLU A 21 6.24 -7.14 -11.19
N VAL A 22 6.86 -5.96 -11.24
CA VAL A 22 7.21 -5.20 -10.02
C VAL A 22 5.94 -4.68 -9.32
N ALA A 23 4.93 -4.27 -10.08
CA ALA A 23 3.66 -3.84 -9.53
C ALA A 23 2.93 -4.99 -8.82
N ASP A 24 2.93 -6.18 -9.41
CA ASP A 24 2.33 -7.39 -8.83
C ASP A 24 3.04 -7.78 -7.53
N MET A 25 4.39 -7.81 -7.53
CA MET A 25 5.19 -8.10 -6.33
C MET A 25 4.84 -7.16 -5.16
N PHE A 26 4.81 -5.84 -5.38
CA PHE A 26 4.44 -4.89 -4.32
C PHE A 26 2.98 -5.01 -3.89
N LEU A 27 2.07 -5.37 -4.80
CA LEU A 27 0.68 -5.61 -4.46
C LEU A 27 0.52 -6.87 -3.61
N GLU A 28 1.24 -7.95 -3.91
CA GLU A 28 1.26 -9.18 -3.12
C GLU A 28 1.81 -8.94 -1.70
N GLU A 29 2.91 -8.20 -1.59
CA GLU A 29 3.47 -7.76 -0.30
C GLU A 29 2.45 -6.96 0.51
N ALA A 30 1.79 -5.99 -0.12
CA ALA A 30 0.76 -5.18 0.52
C ALA A 30 -0.47 -6.01 0.92
N ASP A 31 -0.88 -6.97 0.08
CA ASP A 31 -1.97 -7.91 0.38
C ASP A 31 -1.61 -8.73 1.63
N GLN A 32 -0.39 -9.23 1.73
CA GLN A 32 0.08 -9.99 2.89
C GLN A 32 0.14 -9.11 4.14
N ALA A 33 0.64 -7.89 4.04
CA ALA A 33 0.71 -6.95 5.15
C ALA A 33 -0.68 -6.61 5.72
N VAL A 34 -1.66 -6.37 4.84
CA VAL A 34 -3.04 -6.11 5.25
C VAL A 34 -3.69 -7.34 5.88
N LYS A 35 -3.43 -8.54 5.35
CA LYS A 35 -3.89 -9.80 5.97
C LYS A 35 -3.35 -9.97 7.38
N VAL A 36 -2.06 -9.70 7.61
CA VAL A 36 -1.45 -9.75 8.94
C VAL A 36 -2.14 -8.75 9.87
N LEU A 37 -2.28 -7.48 9.45
CA LEU A 37 -3.01 -6.45 10.22
C LEU A 37 -4.41 -6.92 10.63
N LEU A 38 -5.18 -7.47 9.70
CA LEU A 38 -6.56 -7.93 9.95
C LEU A 38 -6.63 -9.20 10.82
N ALA A 39 -5.63 -10.08 10.76
CA ALA A 39 -5.55 -11.26 11.62
C ALA A 39 -5.31 -10.88 13.09
N GLY A 40 -4.85 -9.65 13.34
CA GLY A 40 -4.46 -9.16 14.64
C GLY A 40 -3.00 -9.52 14.94
N LEU A 41 -2.27 -8.52 15.44
CA LEU A 41 -0.90 -8.65 15.92
C LEU A 41 -0.76 -7.93 17.26
N PRO A 42 0.27 -8.26 18.05
CA PRO A 42 0.66 -7.50 19.22
C PRO A 42 0.80 -5.99 18.91
N ALA A 43 0.42 -5.13 19.85
CA ALA A 43 0.36 -3.69 19.63
C ALA A 43 1.74 -3.07 19.29
N ASP A 44 2.82 -3.68 19.77
CA ASP A 44 4.21 -3.34 19.50
C ASP A 44 4.70 -3.79 18.11
N GLU A 45 4.02 -4.73 17.46
CA GLU A 45 4.32 -5.16 16.09
C GLU A 45 3.58 -4.32 15.03
N VAL A 46 2.53 -3.59 15.42
CA VAL A 46 1.70 -2.78 14.50
C VAL A 46 2.51 -1.71 13.77
N GLU A 47 3.47 -1.10 14.45
CA GLU A 47 4.35 -0.08 13.85
C GLU A 47 5.12 -0.64 12.64
N GLY A 48 5.82 -1.76 12.83
CA GLY A 48 6.60 -2.39 11.78
C GLY A 48 5.75 -2.85 10.60
N GLN A 49 4.56 -3.39 10.88
CA GLN A 49 3.64 -3.83 9.82
C GLN A 49 3.09 -2.67 8.99
N LEU A 50 2.78 -1.53 9.63
CA LEU A 50 2.38 -0.31 8.94
C LEU A 50 3.53 0.34 8.18
N HIS A 51 4.75 0.32 8.74
CA HIS A 51 5.95 0.79 8.07
C HIS A 51 6.19 0.03 6.76
N PHE A 52 6.09 -1.29 6.80
CA PHE A 52 6.22 -2.15 5.63
C PHE A 52 5.15 -1.82 4.58
N LEU A 53 3.87 -1.80 4.98
CA LEU A 53 2.76 -1.47 4.08
C LEU A 53 2.89 -0.07 3.46
N LYS A 54 3.36 0.91 4.23
CA LYS A 54 3.66 2.27 3.74
C LYS A 54 4.71 2.24 2.64
N GLY A 55 5.75 1.41 2.77
CA GLY A 55 6.80 1.24 1.76
C GLY A 55 6.23 0.75 0.43
N SER A 56 5.49 -0.35 0.43
CA SER A 56 4.83 -0.90 -0.77
C SER A 56 3.85 0.12 -1.38
N ALA A 57 3.10 0.85 -0.53
CA ALA A 57 2.19 1.91 -0.97
C ALA A 57 2.92 3.05 -1.68
N LEU A 58 4.04 3.54 -1.15
CA LEU A 58 4.83 4.63 -1.74
C LEU A 58 5.47 4.20 -3.07
N ASN A 59 5.95 2.96 -3.17
CA ASN A 59 6.50 2.44 -4.41
C ASN A 59 5.46 2.46 -5.53
N LEU A 60 4.22 2.06 -5.24
CA LEU A 60 3.11 2.05 -6.21
C LEU A 60 2.32 3.37 -6.32
N GLY A 61 2.75 4.43 -5.64
CA GLY A 61 2.05 5.71 -5.65
C GLY A 61 0.67 5.68 -4.95
N LEU A 62 0.38 4.71 -4.09
CA LEU A 62 -0.87 4.64 -3.31
C LEU A 62 -0.87 5.66 -2.15
N ALA A 63 -0.87 6.95 -2.49
CA ALA A 63 -0.57 8.06 -1.57
C ALA A 63 -1.48 8.11 -0.32
N ASP A 64 -2.80 7.90 -0.47
CA ASP A 64 -3.70 7.88 0.71
C ASP A 64 -3.39 6.72 1.65
N LEU A 65 -3.06 5.55 1.10
CA LEU A 65 -2.68 4.40 1.90
C LEU A 65 -1.38 4.70 2.66
N ALA A 66 -0.37 5.25 1.97
CA ALA A 66 0.88 5.65 2.59
C ALA A 66 0.66 6.66 3.72
N ALA A 67 -0.21 7.64 3.54
CA ALA A 67 -0.52 8.66 4.55
C ALA A 67 -1.21 8.06 5.78
N ILE A 68 -2.16 7.14 5.60
CA ILE A 68 -2.84 6.47 6.73
C ILE A 68 -1.88 5.53 7.45
N CYS A 69 -1.04 4.78 6.73
CA CYS A 69 -0.01 3.95 7.34
C CYS A 69 1.00 4.79 8.14
N GLN A 70 1.42 5.95 7.62
CA GLN A 70 2.30 6.87 8.35
C GLN A 70 1.64 7.40 9.63
N ASP A 71 0.34 7.72 9.61
CA ASP A 71 -0.37 8.14 10.81
C ASP A 71 -0.48 7.03 11.85
N GLY A 72 -0.81 5.82 11.42
CA GLY A 72 -0.87 4.65 12.28
C GLY A 72 0.51 4.27 12.85
N GLU A 73 1.58 4.35 12.05
CA GLU A 73 2.96 4.13 12.46
C GLU A 73 3.35 5.10 13.60
N ARG A 74 3.05 6.40 13.44
CA ARG A 74 3.29 7.39 14.51
C ARG A 74 2.51 7.10 15.79
N LYS A 75 1.26 6.64 15.67
CA LYS A 75 0.45 6.26 16.83
C LYS A 75 1.01 5.02 17.52
N ALA A 76 1.39 4.01 16.75
CA ALA A 76 1.99 2.78 17.27
C ALA A 76 3.32 3.07 18.00
N ALA A 77 4.19 3.88 17.39
CA ALA A 77 5.45 4.33 18.01
C ALA A 77 5.25 5.10 19.32
N ALA A 78 4.12 5.79 19.47
CA ALA A 78 3.73 6.48 20.70
C ALA A 78 3.06 5.56 21.76
N GLY A 79 3.01 4.24 21.53
CA GLY A 79 2.40 3.26 22.41
C GLY A 79 0.89 3.07 22.21
N TYR A 80 0.30 3.68 21.18
CA TYR A 80 -1.13 3.63 20.88
C TYR A 80 -1.46 2.67 19.72
N GLY A 81 -0.67 1.61 19.52
CA GLY A 81 -0.85 0.64 18.43
C GLY A 81 -2.25 0.01 18.42
N ALA A 82 -2.82 -0.26 19.61
CA ALA A 82 -4.17 -0.79 19.77
C ALA A 82 -5.29 0.18 19.31
N LEU A 83 -4.99 1.47 19.13
CA LEU A 83 -5.94 2.49 18.64
C LEU A 83 -5.85 2.69 17.12
N VAL A 84 -4.95 1.98 16.43
CA VAL A 84 -4.88 2.03 14.97
C VAL A 84 -6.12 1.40 14.36
N ASP A 85 -6.79 2.14 13.49
CA ASP A 85 -7.94 1.64 12.73
C ASP A 85 -7.48 0.78 11.55
N VAL A 86 -7.22 -0.49 11.84
CA VAL A 86 -6.84 -1.50 10.84
C VAL A 86 -7.93 -1.69 9.78
N GLY A 87 -9.21 -1.57 10.15
CA GLY A 87 -10.32 -1.68 9.21
C GLY A 87 -10.26 -0.60 8.14
N ARG A 88 -9.96 0.64 8.53
CA ARG A 88 -9.74 1.75 7.60
C ARG A 88 -8.52 1.55 6.72
N VAL A 89 -7.41 1.05 7.26
CA VAL A 89 -6.20 0.73 6.47
C VAL A 89 -6.54 -0.27 5.36
N SER A 90 -7.23 -1.37 5.71
CA SER A 90 -7.67 -2.38 4.75
C SER A 90 -8.61 -1.81 3.68
N ALA A 91 -9.62 -1.02 4.07
CA ALA A 91 -10.58 -0.44 3.14
C ALA A 91 -9.92 0.49 2.11
N VAL A 92 -8.97 1.32 2.55
CA VAL A 92 -8.23 2.23 1.66
C VAL A 92 -7.28 1.45 0.75
N TYR A 93 -6.62 0.41 1.25
CA TYR A 93 -5.79 -0.46 0.42
C TYR A 93 -6.61 -1.11 -0.71
N HIS A 94 -7.72 -1.78 -0.39
CA HIS A 94 -8.53 -2.46 -1.41
C HIS A 94 -9.11 -1.49 -2.45
N SER A 95 -9.55 -0.31 -2.02
CA SER A 95 -10.02 0.73 -2.94
C SER A 95 -8.90 1.23 -3.87
N SER A 96 -7.70 1.47 -3.33
CA SER A 96 -6.57 1.97 -4.11
C SER A 96 -6.03 0.91 -5.07
N ARG A 97 -5.94 -0.35 -4.64
CA ARG A 97 -5.59 -1.52 -5.47
C ARG A 97 -6.55 -1.68 -6.64
N ALA A 98 -7.86 -1.61 -6.39
CA ALA A 98 -8.87 -1.73 -7.45
C ALA A 98 -8.75 -0.62 -8.49
N LEU A 99 -8.49 0.63 -8.06
CA LEU A 99 -8.29 1.76 -8.96
C LEU A 99 -7.01 1.61 -9.80
N LEU A 100 -5.90 1.19 -9.18
CA LEU A 100 -4.63 0.92 -9.87
C LEU A 100 -4.84 -0.13 -10.97
N LEU A 101 -5.35 -1.31 -10.60
CA LEU A 101 -5.55 -2.43 -11.53
C LEU A 101 -6.51 -2.08 -12.67
N ARG A 102 -7.59 -1.33 -12.38
CA ARG A 102 -8.52 -0.87 -13.42
C ARG A 102 -7.83 0.00 -14.45
N ARG A 103 -6.95 0.91 -14.02
CA ARG A 103 -6.22 1.78 -14.95
C ARG A 103 -5.20 0.98 -15.76
N LEU A 104 -4.43 0.11 -15.13
CA LEU A 104 -3.46 -0.75 -15.82
C LEU A 104 -4.13 -1.63 -16.88
N ALA A 105 -5.29 -2.21 -16.57
CA ALA A 105 -6.06 -2.98 -17.54
C ALA A 105 -6.57 -2.13 -18.72
N THR A 106 -6.94 -0.87 -18.47
CA THR A 106 -7.38 0.05 -19.52
C THR A 106 -6.23 0.42 -20.45
N GLU A 107 -5.03 0.65 -19.90
CA GLU A 107 -3.83 0.99 -20.66
C GLU A 107 -3.26 -0.18 -21.47
N ALA A 108 -3.41 -1.42 -20.98
CA ALA A 108 -3.02 -2.61 -21.73
C ALA A 108 -3.93 -2.91 -22.94
N ALA A 109 -5.16 -2.40 -22.91
CA ALA A 109 -6.15 -2.59 -23.98
C ALA A 109 -6.12 -1.48 -25.07
N ALA A 110 -5.30 -0.44 -24.88
CA ALA A 110 -5.19 0.74 -25.75
C ALA A 110 -3.92 0.69 -26.61
#